data_AF-A0A1F9CGW7-F1
#
_entry.id   AF-A0A1F9CGW7-F1
#
_cell.length_a   1.000
_cell.length_b   1.000
_cell.length_c   1.000
_cell.angle_alpha   90.00
_cell.angle_beta   90.00
_cell.angle_gamma   90.00
#
_symmetry.space_group_name_H-M   'P 1'
#
loop_
_entity.id
_entity.type
_entity.pdbx_description
1 polymer ?
#
loop_
_entity_poly.entity_id
_entity_poly.type
_entity_poly.pdbx_seq_one_letter_code
_entity_poly.pdbx_strand_id
1 'polypeptide(L)'
;MLAALAYASSVPVAKTLLRDVSPLALSGGIYLAAGGVLGLLWLVSTLRAPGSRKTTIRGSEWAWLGGAVMAGGVLAPVLLFLGLRLVQGHVAGLLLNFETVFTLMLGAALYGERLGRLGWIGATCVIAGAALLSLPAGGEGTLGPARLRGAFFVVAACALWGLDNNLTQRVSLRDARQIVAVKGLAGGATNLVLALALGQLGGISPGAWAATALVGAVAYGFSIVLFVRGLRTLGVIQTGTLFALAPGFAAVLSLVFLHEPLGVAGVAALGIMTAGGLLLAHDVHAHPHVHEAMAHAHAHIHDAHHRHTHTPGEPAATPHAHEHRHKPLVHAHPHAHDIHHRHRH
;
A
#
# COMPACT_ATOMS: atom_id res chain seq x y z
N MET A 1 10.14 -8.08 7.00
CA MET A 1 9.62 -8.22 8.38
C MET A 1 9.48 -6.89 9.10
N LEU A 2 10.57 -6.15 9.36
CA LEU A 2 10.48 -4.85 10.08
C LEU A 2 9.50 -3.86 9.45
N ALA A 3 9.44 -3.77 8.11
CA ALA A 3 8.43 -2.98 7.40
C ALA A 3 7.00 -3.40 7.78
N ALA A 4 6.70 -4.70 7.70
CA ALA A 4 5.39 -5.26 8.02
C ALA A 4 4.99 -4.97 9.48
N LEU A 5 5.91 -5.17 10.43
CA LEU A 5 5.68 -4.89 11.85
C LEU A 5 5.48 -3.39 12.13
N ALA A 6 6.28 -2.53 11.50
CA ALA A 6 6.13 -1.09 11.63
C ALA A 6 4.78 -0.61 11.10
N TYR A 7 4.35 -1.09 9.92
CA TYR A 7 3.03 -0.76 9.39
C TYR A 7 1.90 -1.31 10.27
N ALA A 8 2.02 -2.57 10.70
CA ALA A 8 1.04 -3.25 11.54
C ALA A 8 0.80 -2.56 12.89
N SER A 9 1.85 -1.99 13.50
CA SER A 9 1.73 -1.29 14.78
C SER A 9 0.88 -0.02 14.70
N SER A 10 0.64 0.51 13.49
CA SER A 10 -0.23 1.67 13.31
C SER A 10 -1.66 1.40 13.76
N VAL A 11 -2.18 0.17 13.63
CA VAL A 11 -3.58 -0.14 13.96
C VAL A 11 -3.89 0.07 15.45
N PRO A 12 -3.18 -0.58 16.40
CA PRO A 12 -3.44 -0.35 17.81
C PRO A 12 -3.18 1.10 18.24
N VAL A 13 -2.11 1.72 17.75
CA VAL A 13 -1.76 3.10 18.13
C VAL A 13 -2.75 4.11 17.55
N ALA A 14 -3.19 3.94 16.30
CA ALA A 14 -4.23 4.79 15.72
C ALA A 14 -5.55 4.62 16.46
N LYS A 15 -5.90 3.40 16.89
CA LYS A 15 -7.12 3.16 17.65
C LYS A 15 -7.11 3.88 19.01
N THR A 16 -5.97 3.92 19.71
CA THR A 16 -5.88 4.69 20.96
C THR A 16 -5.96 6.19 20.69
N LEU A 17 -5.28 6.70 19.66
CA LEU A 17 -5.35 8.11 19.27
C LEU A 17 -6.75 8.54 18.84
N LEU A 18 -7.54 7.65 18.24
CA LEU A 18 -8.91 7.93 17.80
C LEU A 18 -9.88 8.26 18.94
N ARG A 19 -9.50 8.08 20.21
CA ARG A 19 -10.26 8.54 21.38
C ARG A 19 -10.32 10.06 21.45
N ASP A 20 -9.20 10.72 21.14
CA ASP A 20 -9.02 12.16 21.32
C ASP A 20 -8.81 12.91 20.00
N VAL A 21 -8.43 12.21 18.93
CA VAL A 21 -8.15 12.76 17.61
C VAL A 21 -9.25 12.34 16.63
N SER A 22 -9.80 13.31 15.89
CA SER A 22 -10.80 13.03 14.85
C SER A 22 -10.22 12.17 13.71
N PRO A 23 -11.03 11.37 13.00
CA PRO A 23 -10.55 10.53 11.90
C PRO A 23 -9.87 11.34 10.79
N LEU A 24 -10.40 12.53 10.49
CA LEU A 24 -9.83 13.46 9.51
C LEU A 24 -8.48 14.03 9.98
N ALA A 25 -8.39 14.50 11.23
CA ALA A 25 -7.14 15.04 11.76
C ALA A 25 -6.05 13.95 11.86
N LEU A 26 -6.41 12.74 12.31
CA LEU A 26 -5.49 11.62 12.40
C LEU A 26 -5.00 11.18 11.02
N SER A 27 -5.91 11.05 10.04
CA SER A 27 -5.55 10.79 8.64
C SER A 27 -4.61 11.84 8.09
N GLY A 28 -4.98 13.10 8.26
CA GLY A 28 -4.20 14.24 7.83
C GLY A 28 -2.78 14.23 8.38
N GLY A 29 -2.64 14.11 9.71
CA GLY A 29 -1.36 14.11 10.39
C GLY A 29 -0.45 12.92 10.04
N ILE A 30 -1.00 11.69 10.01
CA ILE A 30 -0.24 10.49 9.64
C ILE A 30 0.31 10.61 8.21
N TYR A 31 -0.55 10.99 7.26
CA TYR A 31 -0.16 11.04 5.85
C TYR A 31 0.79 12.21 5.55
N LEU A 32 0.56 13.37 6.19
CA LEU A 32 1.46 14.51 6.06
C LEU A 32 2.85 14.17 6.60
N ALA A 33 2.95 13.51 7.75
CA ALA A 33 4.23 13.10 8.32
C ALA A 33 4.94 12.05 7.45
N ALA A 34 4.21 11.05 6.96
CA ALA A 34 4.76 10.05 6.03
C ALA A 34 5.29 10.72 4.75
N GLY A 35 4.47 11.59 4.14
CA GLY A 35 4.83 12.33 2.93
C GLY A 35 6.03 13.25 3.15
N GLY A 36 6.13 13.89 4.32
CA GLY A 36 7.26 14.74 4.71
C GLY A 36 8.56 13.96 4.82
N VAL A 37 8.56 12.78 5.46
CA VAL A 37 9.75 11.92 5.56
C VAL A 37 10.24 11.50 4.17
N LEU A 38 9.34 11.01 3.32
CA LEU A 38 9.71 10.55 1.97
C LEU A 38 10.10 11.72 1.06
N GLY A 39 9.44 12.87 1.20
CA GLY A 39 9.75 14.09 0.47
C GLY A 39 11.13 14.64 0.82
N LEU A 40 11.48 14.65 2.10
CA LEU A 40 12.82 15.03 2.56
C LEU A 40 13.88 14.06 2.04
N LEU A 41 13.63 12.73 2.11
CA LEU A 41 14.56 11.74 1.57
C LEU A 41 14.74 11.86 0.06
N TRP A 42 13.66 12.16 -0.67
CA TRP A 42 13.71 12.45 -2.09
C TRP A 42 14.56 13.70 -2.36
N LEU A 43 14.29 14.82 -1.67
CA LEU A 43 15.02 16.09 -1.82
C LEU A 43 16.50 15.97 -1.47
N VAL A 44 16.84 15.35 -0.33
CA VAL A 44 18.25 15.12 0.05
C VAL A 44 18.95 14.27 -1.01
N SER A 45 18.25 13.27 -1.54
CA SER A 45 18.83 12.43 -2.59
C SER A 45 19.01 13.18 -3.91
N THR A 46 18.19 14.19 -4.24
CA THR A 46 18.37 15.01 -5.46
C THR A 46 19.53 15.99 -5.31
N LEU A 47 19.75 16.51 -4.10
CA LEU A 47 20.85 17.43 -3.81
C LEU A 47 22.22 16.73 -3.76
N ARG A 48 22.28 15.49 -3.27
CA ARG A 48 23.53 14.72 -3.14
C ARG A 48 24.07 14.11 -4.42
N ALA A 49 23.23 13.95 -5.45
CA ALA A 49 23.64 13.41 -6.74
C ALA A 49 23.09 14.27 -7.89
N PRO A 50 23.54 15.53 -8.02
CA PRO A 50 23.19 16.39 -9.13
C PRO A 50 23.70 15.73 -10.43
N GLY A 51 22.78 15.33 -11.32
CA GLY A 51 23.12 14.61 -12.56
C GLY A 51 22.62 13.17 -12.64
N SER A 52 22.21 12.55 -11.52
CA SER A 52 21.41 11.31 -11.61
C SER A 52 20.04 11.65 -12.23
N ARG A 53 19.79 11.18 -13.45
CA ARG A 53 18.48 11.34 -14.15
C ARG A 53 17.42 10.53 -13.40
N LYS A 54 16.86 11.10 -12.34
CA LYS A 54 15.69 10.52 -11.68
C LYS A 54 14.46 10.74 -12.53
N THR A 55 13.65 9.71 -12.64
CA THR A 55 12.41 9.71 -13.39
C THR A 55 11.36 10.42 -12.55
N THR A 56 11.02 11.66 -12.94
CA THR A 56 9.97 12.44 -12.30
C THR A 56 8.64 12.28 -13.04
N ILE A 57 7.55 12.54 -12.33
CA ILE A 57 6.18 12.48 -12.87
C ILE A 57 5.97 13.57 -13.93
N ARG A 58 5.44 13.20 -15.11
CA ARG A 58 5.29 14.09 -16.28
C ARG A 58 3.91 13.97 -16.94
N GLY A 59 3.39 15.10 -17.42
CA GLY A 59 2.20 15.15 -18.28
C GLY A 59 0.97 14.46 -17.68
N SER A 60 0.38 13.54 -18.44
CA SER A 60 -0.82 12.78 -18.05
C SER A 60 -0.63 11.87 -16.82
N GLU A 61 0.60 11.61 -16.39
CA GLU A 61 0.88 10.85 -15.16
C GLU A 61 0.35 11.56 -13.91
N TRP A 62 0.23 12.89 -13.93
CA TRP A 62 -0.39 13.66 -12.85
C TRP A 62 -1.87 13.35 -12.68
N ALA A 63 -2.59 13.00 -13.74
CA ALA A 63 -4.00 12.61 -13.63
C ALA A 63 -4.16 11.27 -12.90
N TRP A 64 -3.31 10.29 -13.24
CA TRP A 64 -3.27 8.99 -12.57
C TRP A 64 -2.88 9.14 -11.10
N LEU A 65 -1.85 9.95 -10.82
CA LEU A 65 -1.43 10.25 -9.46
C LEU A 65 -2.52 11.00 -8.68
N GLY A 66 -3.24 11.94 -9.32
CA GLY A 66 -4.35 12.66 -8.71
C GLY A 66 -5.46 11.71 -8.27
N GLY A 67 -5.83 10.75 -9.13
CA GLY A 67 -6.77 9.69 -8.77
C GLY A 67 -6.27 8.83 -7.60
N ALA A 68 -4.99 8.45 -7.61
CA ALA A 68 -4.35 7.71 -6.52
C ALA A 68 -4.36 8.50 -5.18
N VAL A 69 -4.07 9.81 -5.22
CA VAL A 69 -4.14 10.71 -4.06
C VAL A 69 -5.56 10.77 -3.52
N MET A 70 -6.56 10.96 -4.37
CA MET A 70 -7.96 11.05 -3.93
C MET A 70 -8.46 9.74 -3.33
N ALA A 71 -8.18 8.60 -3.98
CA ALA A 71 -8.62 7.30 -3.49
C ALA A 71 -7.86 6.90 -2.21
N GLY A 72 -6.52 6.83 -2.27
CA GLY A 72 -5.70 6.24 -1.20
C GLY A 72 -5.11 7.23 -0.20
N GLY A 73 -4.98 8.50 -0.56
CA GLY A 73 -4.44 9.56 0.29
C GLY A 73 -5.51 10.36 1.05
N VAL A 74 -6.70 10.53 0.46
CA VAL A 74 -7.79 11.34 1.02
C VAL A 74 -8.89 10.43 1.59
N LEU A 75 -9.56 9.64 0.74
CA LEU A 75 -10.78 8.92 1.11
C LEU A 75 -10.52 7.66 1.94
N ALA A 76 -9.61 6.79 1.50
CA ALA A 76 -9.31 5.52 2.16
C ALA A 76 -8.93 5.66 3.64
N PRO A 77 -7.95 6.51 4.04
CA PRO A 77 -7.56 6.59 5.44
C PRO A 77 -8.67 7.17 6.34
N VAL A 78 -9.52 8.06 5.82
CA VAL A 78 -10.68 8.57 6.56
C VAL A 78 -11.68 7.44 6.82
N LEU A 79 -11.99 6.63 5.80
CA LEU A 79 -12.85 5.46 5.96
C LEU A 79 -12.24 4.43 6.91
N LEU A 80 -10.93 4.15 6.81
CA LEU A 80 -10.26 3.25 7.75
C LEU A 80 -10.47 3.72 9.19
N PHE A 81 -10.22 4.99 9.48
CA PHE A 81 -10.31 5.51 10.84
C PHE A 81 -11.75 5.67 11.35
N LEU A 82 -12.72 5.93 10.46
CA LEU A 82 -14.14 5.82 10.78
C LEU A 82 -14.52 4.37 11.14
N GLY A 83 -14.01 3.39 10.39
CA GLY A 83 -14.22 1.97 10.66
C GLY A 83 -13.56 1.51 11.96
N LEU A 84 -12.30 1.89 12.18
CA LEU A 84 -11.47 1.51 13.33
C LEU A 84 -12.05 2.02 14.67
N ARG A 85 -12.84 3.09 14.65
CA ARG A 85 -13.62 3.55 15.81
C ARG A 85 -14.77 2.61 16.19
N LEU A 86 -15.32 1.88 15.22
CA LEU A 86 -16.55 1.10 15.34
C LEU A 86 -16.33 -0.42 15.47
N VAL A 87 -15.16 -0.93 15.07
CA VAL A 87 -14.78 -2.34 15.22
C VAL A 87 -13.56 -2.50 16.10
N GLN A 88 -13.35 -3.68 16.67
CA GLN A 88 -12.13 -4.04 17.39
C GLN A 88 -10.89 -3.90 16.50
N GLY A 89 -9.74 -3.54 17.09
CA GLY A 89 -8.47 -3.37 16.40
C GLY A 89 -8.02 -4.65 15.69
N HIS A 90 -8.21 -5.82 16.32
CA HIS A 90 -7.85 -7.07 15.66
C HIS A 90 -8.72 -7.40 14.45
N VAL A 91 -10.01 -7.07 14.50
CA VAL A 91 -10.94 -7.20 13.37
C VAL A 91 -10.52 -6.27 12.23
N ALA A 92 -10.29 -4.99 12.52
CA ALA A 92 -9.81 -4.04 11.51
C ALA A 92 -8.50 -4.49 10.87
N GLY A 93 -7.52 -4.91 11.70
CA GLY A 93 -6.22 -5.39 11.24
C GLY A 93 -6.34 -6.58 10.27
N LEU A 94 -7.21 -7.56 10.58
CA LEU A 94 -7.45 -8.70 9.69
C LEU A 94 -8.16 -8.29 8.40
N LEU A 95 -9.14 -7.38 8.46
CA LEU A 95 -9.86 -6.89 7.28
C LEU A 95 -8.95 -6.15 6.30
N LEU A 96 -7.79 -5.64 6.71
CA LEU A 96 -6.80 -5.06 5.79
C LEU A 96 -6.30 -6.05 4.72
N ASN A 97 -6.46 -7.36 4.90
CA ASN A 97 -6.20 -8.34 3.84
C ASN A 97 -7.04 -8.12 2.57
N PHE A 98 -8.21 -7.46 2.69
CA PHE A 98 -9.03 -7.15 1.52
C PHE A 98 -8.35 -6.20 0.54
N GLU A 99 -7.37 -5.40 0.96
CA GLU A 99 -6.64 -4.51 0.06
C GLU A 99 -5.99 -5.30 -1.07
N THR A 100 -5.29 -6.40 -0.74
CA THR A 100 -4.66 -7.27 -1.72
C THR A 100 -5.70 -7.92 -2.63
N VAL A 101 -6.82 -8.38 -2.07
CA VAL A 101 -7.92 -8.98 -2.84
C VAL A 101 -8.46 -7.98 -3.87
N PHE A 102 -8.82 -6.76 -3.44
CA PHE A 102 -9.32 -5.74 -4.36
C PHE A 102 -8.26 -5.29 -5.36
N THR A 103 -6.99 -5.19 -4.95
CA THR A 103 -5.89 -4.84 -5.86
C THR A 103 -5.82 -5.84 -7.01
N LEU A 104 -5.81 -7.14 -6.71
CA LEU A 104 -5.74 -8.20 -7.74
C LEU A 104 -7.00 -8.27 -8.58
N MET A 105 -8.19 -8.20 -7.97
CA MET A 105 -9.45 -8.25 -8.72
C MET A 105 -9.64 -7.06 -9.65
N LEU A 106 -9.25 -5.85 -9.23
CA LEU A 106 -9.27 -4.67 -10.09
C LEU A 106 -8.23 -4.79 -11.21
N GLY A 107 -7.03 -5.32 -10.91
CA GLY A 107 -6.02 -5.59 -11.93
C GLY A 107 -6.55 -6.55 -13.00
N ALA A 108 -7.21 -7.62 -12.58
CA ALA A 108 -7.85 -8.58 -13.47
C ALA A 108 -8.99 -7.98 -14.31
N ALA A 109 -9.87 -7.20 -13.68
CA ALA A 109 -11.01 -6.60 -14.37
C ALA A 109 -10.61 -5.49 -15.34
N LEU A 110 -9.66 -4.62 -14.96
CA LEU A 110 -9.27 -3.45 -15.76
C LEU A 110 -8.23 -3.78 -16.82
N TYR A 111 -7.38 -4.78 -16.58
CA TYR A 111 -6.22 -5.07 -17.42
C TYR A 111 -6.23 -6.49 -18.00
N GLY A 112 -7.22 -7.32 -17.68
CA GLY A 112 -7.32 -8.68 -18.19
C GLY A 112 -6.29 -9.64 -17.60
N GLU A 113 -5.63 -9.26 -16.51
CA GLU A 113 -4.74 -10.14 -15.76
C GLU A 113 -5.54 -11.33 -15.22
N ARG A 114 -5.05 -12.56 -15.39
CA ARG A 114 -5.76 -13.74 -14.87
C ARG A 114 -5.28 -14.00 -13.46
N LEU A 115 -6.18 -14.18 -12.49
CA LEU A 115 -5.81 -14.70 -11.17
C LEU A 115 -5.49 -16.19 -11.27
N GLY A 116 -4.42 -16.59 -10.60
CA GLY A 116 -3.99 -17.98 -10.51
C GLY A 116 -4.82 -18.75 -9.49
N ARG A 117 -4.53 -20.06 -9.41
CA ARG A 117 -5.21 -20.93 -8.42
C ARG A 117 -4.94 -20.45 -7.00
N LEU A 118 -3.71 -20.03 -6.70
CA LEU A 118 -3.36 -19.54 -5.36
C LEU A 118 -4.04 -18.22 -5.05
N GLY A 119 -4.18 -17.33 -6.04
CA GLY A 119 -4.92 -16.07 -5.91
C GLY A 119 -6.39 -16.30 -5.57
N TRP A 120 -7.07 -17.20 -6.27
CA TRP A 120 -8.47 -17.54 -5.98
C TRP A 120 -8.64 -18.18 -4.60
N ILE A 121 -7.78 -19.14 -4.24
CA ILE A 121 -7.82 -19.77 -2.92
C ILE A 121 -7.57 -18.72 -1.83
N GLY A 122 -6.56 -17.87 -2.01
CA GLY A 122 -6.21 -16.83 -1.06
C GLY A 122 -7.33 -15.80 -0.86
N ALA A 123 -7.96 -15.34 -1.95
CA ALA A 123 -9.11 -14.44 -1.88
C ALA A 123 -10.29 -15.09 -1.16
N THR A 124 -10.54 -16.38 -1.44
CA THR A 124 -11.59 -17.15 -0.76
C THR A 124 -11.31 -17.28 0.73
N CYS A 125 -10.07 -17.54 1.14
CA CYS A 125 -9.67 -17.57 2.55
C CYS A 125 -9.91 -16.23 3.25
N VAL A 126 -9.55 -15.11 2.62
CA VAL A 126 -9.79 -13.77 3.18
C VAL A 126 -11.28 -13.50 3.37
N ILE A 127 -12.11 -13.82 2.37
CA ILE A 127 -13.57 -13.63 2.44
C ILE A 127 -14.18 -14.55 3.51
N ALA A 128 -13.79 -15.82 3.55
CA ALA A 128 -14.30 -16.79 4.53
C ALA A 128 -13.91 -16.39 5.96
N GLY A 129 -12.69 -15.92 6.18
CA GLY A 129 -12.25 -15.42 7.48
C GLY A 129 -13.02 -14.17 7.93
N ALA A 130 -13.37 -13.27 7.01
CA ALA A 130 -14.20 -12.12 7.35
C ALA A 130 -15.66 -12.47 7.64
N ALA A 131 -16.22 -13.47 6.94
CA ALA A 131 -17.52 -14.04 7.29
C ALA A 131 -17.48 -14.70 8.68
N LEU A 132 -16.38 -15.36 9.02
CA LEU A 132 -16.17 -15.95 10.35
C LEU A 132 -16.08 -14.88 11.45
N LEU A 133 -15.41 -13.75 11.21
CA LEU A 133 -15.40 -12.59 12.12
C LEU A 133 -16.77 -11.91 12.26
N SER A 134 -17.69 -12.20 11.35
CA SER A 134 -19.07 -11.71 11.36
C SER A 134 -20.00 -12.62 12.16
N LEU A 135 -19.57 -13.82 12.56
CA LEU A 135 -20.36 -14.67 13.44
C LEU A 135 -20.42 -14.10 14.86
N PRO A 136 -21.56 -14.21 15.55
CA PRO A 136 -21.66 -13.79 16.94
C PRO A 136 -20.71 -14.61 17.82
N ALA A 137 -19.90 -13.93 18.62
CA ALA A 137 -19.05 -14.59 19.60
C ALA A 137 -19.89 -14.92 20.83
N GLY A 138 -20.29 -16.19 20.98
CA GLY A 138 -20.86 -16.74 22.22
C GLY A 138 -22.10 -16.00 22.76
N GLY A 139 -23.28 -16.31 22.23
CA GLY A 139 -24.57 -16.02 22.89
C GLY A 139 -25.10 -14.58 22.80
N GLU A 140 -24.28 -13.60 22.43
CA GLU A 140 -24.79 -12.28 22.05
C GLU A 140 -25.45 -12.37 20.66
N GLY A 141 -26.60 -11.74 20.49
CA GLY A 141 -27.39 -11.78 19.26
C GLY A 141 -26.67 -11.21 18.02
N THR A 142 -27.41 -11.10 16.91
CA THR A 142 -26.98 -10.53 15.63
C THR A 142 -25.97 -9.38 15.76
N LEU A 143 -24.96 -9.34 14.89
CA LEU A 143 -23.99 -8.23 14.81
C LEU A 143 -24.67 -6.88 14.98
N GLY A 144 -24.24 -6.11 15.99
CA GLY A 144 -24.74 -4.76 16.18
C GLY A 144 -24.55 -3.92 14.90
N PRO A 145 -25.53 -3.09 14.49
CA PRO A 145 -25.45 -2.27 13.27
C PRO A 145 -24.17 -1.41 13.17
N ALA A 146 -23.63 -0.98 14.31
CA ALA A 146 -22.38 -0.23 14.39
C ALA A 146 -21.16 -1.05 13.94
N ARG A 147 -21.08 -2.34 14.32
CA ARG A 147 -19.97 -3.24 13.94
C ARG A 147 -19.98 -3.54 12.45
N LEU A 148 -21.16 -3.79 11.88
CA LEU A 148 -21.33 -3.96 10.43
C LEU A 148 -20.91 -2.70 9.66
N ARG A 149 -21.36 -1.53 10.11
CA ARG A 149 -20.98 -0.24 9.53
C ARG A 149 -19.47 -0.02 9.60
N GLY A 150 -18.84 -0.36 10.72
CA GLY A 150 -17.40 -0.25 10.89
C GLY A 150 -16.62 -1.18 9.97
N ALA A 151 -17.01 -2.45 9.88
CA ALA A 151 -16.41 -3.42 8.96
C ALA A 151 -16.55 -2.97 7.49
N PHE A 152 -17.74 -2.45 7.12
CA PHE A 152 -17.97 -1.87 5.81
C PHE A 152 -17.00 -0.73 5.50
N PHE A 153 -16.79 0.21 6.43
CA PHE A 153 -15.83 1.30 6.22
C PHE A 153 -14.39 0.80 6.05
N VAL A 154 -13.95 -0.21 6.80
CA VAL A 154 -12.60 -0.79 6.63
C VAL A 154 -12.47 -1.49 5.27
N VAL A 155 -13.47 -2.28 4.85
CA VAL A 155 -13.46 -2.96 3.55
C VAL A 155 -13.54 -1.94 2.40
N ALA A 156 -14.32 -0.87 2.54
CA ALA A 156 -14.39 0.21 1.56
C ALA A 156 -13.05 0.97 1.46
N ALA A 157 -12.37 1.20 2.58
CA ALA A 157 -11.00 1.73 2.58
C ALA A 157 -10.04 0.81 1.80
N CYS A 158 -10.13 -0.50 2.00
CA CYS A 158 -9.35 -1.48 1.27
C CYS A 158 -9.64 -1.46 -0.24
N ALA A 159 -10.90 -1.28 -0.65
CA ALA A 159 -11.26 -1.16 -2.06
C ALA A 159 -10.67 0.11 -2.69
N LEU A 160 -10.69 1.23 -1.96
CA LEU A 160 -10.06 2.48 -2.40
C LEU A 160 -8.54 2.37 -2.47
N TRP A 161 -7.88 1.67 -1.53
CA TRP A 161 -6.46 1.36 -1.65
C TRP A 161 -6.16 0.38 -2.78
N GLY A 162 -7.05 -0.58 -3.06
CA GLY A 162 -6.94 -1.43 -4.25
C GLY A 162 -6.97 -0.62 -5.54
N LEU A 163 -7.86 0.37 -5.63
CA LEU A 163 -7.90 1.32 -6.74
C LEU A 163 -6.63 2.18 -6.78
N ASP A 164 -6.21 2.74 -5.65
CA ASP A 164 -4.97 3.51 -5.52
C ASP A 164 -3.75 2.72 -6.01
N ASN A 165 -3.60 1.46 -5.60
CA ASN A 165 -2.51 0.59 -6.03
C ASN A 165 -2.50 0.42 -7.56
N ASN A 166 -3.67 0.19 -8.16
CA ASN A 166 -3.82 0.06 -9.62
C ASN A 166 -3.56 1.36 -10.39
N LEU A 167 -3.90 2.52 -9.82
CA LEU A 167 -3.61 3.84 -10.39
C LEU A 167 -2.12 4.20 -10.22
N THR A 168 -1.56 3.92 -9.04
CA THR A 168 -0.14 4.12 -8.71
C THR A 168 0.75 3.27 -9.62
N GLN A 169 0.31 2.07 -10.00
CA GLN A 169 1.02 1.24 -10.97
C GLN A 169 1.21 1.94 -12.32
N ARG A 170 0.34 2.89 -12.73
CA ARG A 170 0.53 3.67 -13.98
C ARG A 170 1.70 4.64 -13.94
N VAL A 171 2.22 4.93 -12.75
CA VAL A 171 3.32 5.87 -12.52
C VAL A 171 4.51 5.23 -11.82
N SER A 172 4.53 3.89 -11.69
CA SER A 172 5.53 3.16 -10.90
C SER A 172 6.96 3.17 -11.47
N LEU A 173 7.13 3.54 -12.75
CA LEU A 173 8.46 3.78 -13.35
C LEU A 173 9.14 5.06 -12.82
N ARG A 174 8.41 5.87 -12.04
CA ARG A 174 8.92 7.09 -11.39
C ARG A 174 9.49 6.77 -10.02
N ASP A 175 10.25 7.72 -9.45
CA ASP A 175 10.82 7.54 -8.11
C ASP A 175 9.71 7.30 -7.06
N ALA A 176 9.69 6.10 -6.49
CA ALA A 176 8.71 5.70 -5.47
C ALA A 176 8.65 6.68 -4.28
N ARG A 177 9.77 7.32 -3.91
CA ARG A 177 9.81 8.31 -2.84
C ARG A 177 9.03 9.55 -3.23
N GLN A 178 9.13 9.99 -4.48
CA GLN A 178 8.38 11.13 -5.00
C GLN A 178 6.87 10.84 -5.02
N ILE A 179 6.48 9.67 -5.52
CA ILE A 179 5.07 9.24 -5.59
C ILE A 179 4.45 9.25 -4.20
N VAL A 180 5.11 8.60 -3.23
CA VAL A 180 4.62 8.51 -1.84
C VAL A 180 4.63 9.88 -1.16
N ALA A 181 5.65 10.72 -1.42
CA ALA A 181 5.70 12.08 -0.91
C ALA A 181 4.49 12.90 -1.38
N VAL A 182 4.18 12.89 -2.68
CA VAL A 182 3.03 13.63 -3.21
C VAL A 182 1.72 13.09 -2.64
N LYS A 183 1.53 11.76 -2.62
CA LYS A 183 0.33 11.13 -2.06
C LYS A 183 0.12 11.50 -0.58
N GLY A 184 1.18 11.40 0.22
CA GLY A 184 1.14 11.73 1.64
C GLY A 184 0.94 13.22 1.91
N LEU A 185 1.67 14.09 1.22
CA LEU A 185 1.57 15.54 1.43
C LEU A 185 0.23 16.09 0.94
N ALA A 186 -0.19 15.75 -0.29
CA ALA A 186 -1.44 16.26 -0.84
C ALA A 186 -2.66 15.65 -0.11
N GLY A 187 -2.67 14.34 0.13
CA GLY A 187 -3.75 13.68 0.87
C GLY A 187 -3.82 14.14 2.32
N GLY A 188 -2.67 14.19 3.00
CA GLY A 188 -2.55 14.64 4.38
C GLY A 188 -2.98 16.10 4.56
N ALA A 189 -2.49 17.01 3.71
CA ALA A 189 -2.88 18.41 3.72
C ALA A 189 -4.38 18.58 3.46
N THR A 190 -4.94 17.85 2.50
CA THR A 190 -6.39 17.89 2.21
C THR A 190 -7.21 17.52 3.44
N ASN A 191 -6.87 16.40 4.10
CA ASN A 191 -7.61 15.95 5.28
C ASN A 191 -7.41 16.86 6.50
N LEU A 192 -6.23 17.48 6.68
CA LEU A 192 -6.02 18.50 7.72
C LEU A 192 -6.82 19.77 7.45
N VAL A 193 -6.88 20.24 6.19
CA VAL A 193 -7.69 21.40 5.81
C VAL A 193 -9.17 21.12 6.04
N LEU A 194 -9.65 19.93 5.69
CA LEU A 194 -11.03 19.51 5.96
C LEU A 194 -11.31 19.42 7.47
N ALA A 195 -10.38 18.86 8.25
CA ALA A 195 -10.50 18.81 9.71
C ALA A 195 -10.53 20.23 10.32
N LEU A 196 -9.71 21.16 9.81
CA LEU A 196 -9.73 22.56 10.21
C LEU A 196 -11.07 23.22 9.88
N ALA A 197 -11.55 23.05 8.65
CA ALA A 197 -12.81 23.62 8.17
C ALA A 197 -14.02 23.12 8.98
N LEU A 198 -13.97 21.88 9.46
CA LEU A 198 -15.00 21.29 10.32
C LEU A 198 -14.78 21.54 11.82
N GLY A 199 -13.78 22.34 12.20
CA GLY A 199 -13.49 22.66 13.61
C GLY A 199 -12.94 21.48 14.42
N GLN A 200 -12.43 20.44 13.76
CA GLN A 200 -12.01 19.17 14.37
C GLN A 200 -10.55 19.13 14.81
N LEU A 201 -9.84 20.27 14.75
CA LEU A 201 -8.46 20.39 15.24
C LEU A 201 -8.39 20.90 16.69
N GLY A 202 -9.47 21.49 17.19
CA GLY A 202 -9.54 22.04 18.54
C GLY A 202 -9.43 20.95 19.60
N GLY A 203 -8.70 21.24 20.68
CA GLY A 203 -8.57 20.34 21.83
C GLY A 203 -7.61 19.16 21.65
N ILE A 204 -6.99 18.99 20.48
CA ILE A 204 -5.96 17.96 20.27
C ILE A 204 -4.68 18.37 21.00
N SER A 205 -4.23 17.53 21.94
CA SER A 205 -3.03 17.82 22.73
C SER A 205 -1.75 17.78 21.87
N PRO A 206 -0.69 18.53 22.24
CA PRO A 206 0.60 18.43 21.57
C PRO A 206 1.18 17.01 21.56
N GLY A 207 0.92 16.23 22.63
CA GLY A 207 1.32 14.83 22.72
C GLY A 207 0.61 13.95 21.69
N ALA A 208 -0.69 14.15 21.48
CA ALA A 208 -1.45 13.43 20.46
C ALA A 208 -0.97 13.76 19.03
N TRP A 209 -0.62 15.03 18.77
CA TRP A 209 0.01 15.42 17.50
C TRP A 209 1.38 14.79 17.31
N ALA A 210 2.23 14.79 18.35
CA ALA A 210 3.55 14.17 18.29
C ALA A 210 3.45 12.66 18.04
N ALA A 211 2.53 11.96 18.71
CA ALA A 211 2.27 10.54 18.49
C ALA A 211 1.74 10.28 17.07
N THR A 212 0.80 11.09 16.59
CA THR A 212 0.29 11.04 15.21
C THR A 212 1.41 11.18 14.18
N ALA A 213 2.30 12.16 14.37
CA ALA A 213 3.45 12.39 13.51
C ALA A 213 4.46 11.23 13.56
N LEU A 214 4.71 10.67 14.75
CA LEU A 214 5.59 9.52 14.92
C LEU A 214 5.05 8.27 14.22
N VAL A 215 3.74 8.01 14.34
CA VAL A 215 3.07 6.92 13.61
C VAL A 215 3.21 7.14 12.10
N GLY A 216 2.93 8.34 11.60
CA GLY A 216 3.10 8.66 10.18
C GLY A 216 4.54 8.48 9.70
N ALA A 217 5.51 9.00 10.45
CA ALA A 217 6.92 8.89 10.09
C ALA A 217 7.44 7.45 10.10
N VAL A 218 7.08 6.64 11.10
CA VAL A 218 7.63 5.29 11.29
C VAL A 218 6.79 4.24 10.57
N ALA A 219 5.50 4.15 10.91
CA ALA A 219 4.63 3.08 10.46
C ALA A 219 4.26 3.20 8.97
N TYR A 220 4.10 4.43 8.48
CA TYR A 220 3.78 4.69 7.07
C TYR A 220 5.04 5.08 6.28
N GLY A 221 5.86 6.00 6.79
CA GLY A 221 7.06 6.48 6.09
C GLY A 221 8.22 5.48 6.06
N PHE A 222 8.82 5.21 7.21
CA PHE A 222 10.00 4.35 7.32
C PHE A 222 9.70 2.90 6.89
N SER A 223 8.49 2.40 7.17
CA SER A 223 8.01 1.12 6.66
C SER A 223 8.12 1.02 5.13
N ILE A 224 7.67 2.04 4.39
CA ILE A 224 7.78 2.07 2.92
C ILE A 224 9.25 2.10 2.49
N VAL A 225 10.11 2.84 3.19
CA VAL A 225 11.56 2.85 2.89
C VAL A 225 12.16 1.45 3.00
N LEU A 226 11.82 0.72 4.06
CA LEU A 226 12.25 -0.66 4.29
C LEU A 226 11.65 -1.61 3.24
N PHE A 227 10.39 -1.42 2.87
CA PHE A 227 9.71 -2.22 1.84
C PHE A 227 10.38 -2.03 0.47
N VAL A 228 10.59 -0.78 0.03
CA VAL A 228 11.27 -0.46 -1.23
C VAL A 228 12.70 -0.98 -1.25
N ARG A 229 13.41 -0.92 -0.12
CA ARG A 229 14.74 -1.55 0.01
C ARG A 229 14.64 -3.08 -0.12
N GLY A 230 13.65 -3.69 0.52
CA GLY A 230 13.37 -5.12 0.42
C GLY A 230 13.17 -5.57 -1.03
N LEU A 231 12.35 -4.85 -1.80
CA LEU A 231 12.12 -5.15 -3.22
C LEU A 231 13.43 -5.23 -4.01
N ARG A 232 14.41 -4.38 -3.69
CA ARG A 232 15.72 -4.35 -4.37
C ARG A 232 16.68 -5.45 -3.90
N THR A 233 16.62 -5.86 -2.64
CA THR A 233 17.61 -6.78 -2.06
C THR A 233 17.14 -8.23 -1.97
N LEU A 234 15.84 -8.43 -1.75
CA LEU A 234 15.21 -9.76 -1.56
C LEU A 234 14.34 -10.15 -2.76
N GLY A 235 14.05 -9.21 -3.66
CA GLY A 235 13.11 -9.40 -4.76
C GLY A 235 11.64 -9.23 -4.35
N VAL A 236 10.78 -9.17 -5.37
CA VAL A 236 9.35 -8.86 -5.24
C VAL A 236 8.62 -9.91 -4.41
N ILE A 237 8.82 -11.21 -4.72
CA ILE A 237 8.11 -12.32 -4.08
C ILE A 237 8.42 -12.35 -2.58
N GLN A 238 9.69 -12.43 -2.19
CA GLN A 238 10.06 -12.55 -0.78
C GLN A 238 9.65 -11.30 0.02
N THR A 239 9.79 -10.10 -0.55
CA THR A 239 9.36 -8.87 0.10
C THR A 239 7.85 -8.81 0.26
N GLY A 240 7.10 -9.16 -0.79
CA GLY A 240 5.64 -9.24 -0.80
C GLY A 240 5.13 -10.24 0.25
N THR A 241 5.68 -11.45 0.27
CA THR A 241 5.34 -12.49 1.27
C THR A 241 5.57 -12.00 2.70
N LEU A 242 6.72 -11.36 2.97
CA LEU A 242 7.00 -10.83 4.31
C LEU A 242 6.09 -9.66 4.68
N PHE A 243 5.65 -8.86 3.71
CA PHE A 243 4.75 -7.73 3.94
C PHE A 243 3.29 -8.17 4.07
N ALA A 244 2.88 -9.25 3.41
CA ALA A 244 1.56 -9.87 3.52
C ALA A 244 1.23 -10.38 4.94
N LEU A 245 2.24 -10.51 5.81
CA LEU A 245 2.04 -10.79 7.24
C LEU A 245 1.52 -9.58 8.02
N ALA A 246 1.57 -8.36 7.48
CA ALA A 246 1.24 -7.14 8.21
C ALA A 246 -0.20 -7.11 8.76
N PRO A 247 -1.26 -7.53 8.04
CA PRO A 247 -2.62 -7.64 8.61
C PRO A 247 -2.70 -8.60 9.81
N GLY A 248 -2.02 -9.75 9.74
CA GLY A 248 -1.93 -10.70 10.84
C GLY A 248 -1.19 -10.13 12.05
N PHE A 249 -0.07 -9.44 11.82
CA PHE A 249 0.63 -8.72 12.89
C PHE A 249 -0.21 -7.59 13.48
N ALA A 250 -0.96 -6.85 12.66
CA ALA A 250 -1.82 -5.77 13.15
C ALA A 250 -2.88 -6.33 14.10
N ALA A 251 -3.40 -7.51 13.78
CA ALA A 251 -4.33 -8.23 14.63
C ALA A 251 -3.69 -8.67 15.96
N VAL A 252 -2.55 -9.37 15.90
CA VAL A 252 -1.82 -9.83 17.10
C VAL A 252 -1.41 -8.66 17.99
N LEU A 253 -0.85 -7.60 17.42
CA LEU A 253 -0.47 -6.39 18.15
C LEU A 253 -1.71 -5.73 18.77
N SER A 254 -2.84 -5.67 18.07
CA SER A 254 -4.09 -5.16 18.64
C SER A 254 -4.55 -5.97 19.85
N LEU A 255 -4.49 -7.29 19.80
CA LEU A 255 -4.84 -8.14 20.94
C LEU A 255 -3.94 -7.88 22.15
N VAL A 256 -2.63 -7.77 21.93
CA VAL A 256 -1.65 -7.57 23.00
C VAL A 256 -1.76 -6.16 23.60
N PHE A 257 -1.82 -5.12 22.79
CA PHE A 257 -1.76 -3.73 23.27
C PHE A 257 -3.12 -3.18 23.70
N LEU A 258 -4.21 -3.64 23.09
CA LEU A 258 -5.57 -3.16 23.40
C LEU A 258 -6.31 -4.09 24.35
N HIS A 259 -5.73 -5.25 24.68
CA HIS A 259 -6.32 -6.27 25.57
C HIS A 259 -7.72 -6.70 25.10
N GLU A 260 -7.90 -6.84 23.78
CA GLU A 260 -9.16 -7.23 23.18
C GLU A 260 -9.39 -8.75 23.32
N PRO A 261 -10.60 -9.20 23.69
CA PRO A 261 -10.89 -10.62 23.81
C PRO A 261 -10.87 -11.30 22.43
N LEU A 262 -10.23 -12.46 22.34
CA LEU A 262 -10.19 -13.28 21.13
C LEU A 262 -10.95 -14.59 21.35
N GLY A 263 -12.12 -14.71 20.72
CA GLY A 263 -12.87 -15.96 20.68
C GLY A 263 -12.27 -16.97 19.69
N VAL A 264 -12.76 -18.20 19.73
CA VAL A 264 -12.32 -19.29 18.82
C VAL A 264 -12.47 -18.89 17.35
N ALA A 265 -13.57 -18.23 16.98
CA ALA A 265 -13.79 -17.70 15.64
C ALA A 265 -12.72 -16.67 15.23
N GLY A 266 -12.27 -15.83 16.17
CA GLY A 266 -11.20 -14.85 15.94
C GLY A 266 -9.83 -15.51 15.73
N VAL A 267 -9.51 -16.56 16.51
CA VAL A 267 -8.28 -17.36 16.32
C VAL A 267 -8.28 -18.02 14.93
N ALA A 268 -9.39 -18.66 14.57
CA ALA A 268 -9.52 -19.31 13.28
C ALA A 268 -9.44 -18.28 12.13
N ALA A 269 -10.10 -17.13 12.24
CA ALA A 269 -10.03 -16.06 11.25
C ALA A 269 -8.59 -15.50 11.11
N LEU A 270 -7.87 -15.32 12.21
CA LEU A 270 -6.46 -14.91 12.19
C LEU A 270 -5.62 -15.88 11.35
N GLY A 271 -5.74 -17.18 11.61
CA GLY A 271 -5.01 -18.22 10.85
C GLY A 271 -5.41 -18.24 9.37
N ILE A 272 -6.71 -18.30 9.08
CA ILE A 272 -7.24 -18.42 7.71
C ILE A 272 -6.91 -17.18 6.88
N MET A 273 -7.11 -15.98 7.41
CA MET A 273 -6.88 -14.74 6.65
C MET A 273 -5.38 -14.48 6.46
N THR A 274 -4.53 -14.81 7.44
CA THR A 274 -3.07 -14.71 7.28
C THR A 274 -2.56 -15.69 6.23
N ALA A 275 -3.05 -16.94 6.25
CA ALA A 275 -2.76 -17.91 5.20
C ALA A 275 -3.25 -17.41 3.82
N GLY A 276 -4.45 -16.82 3.76
CA GLY A 276 -5.00 -16.21 2.56
C GLY A 276 -4.12 -15.09 1.99
N GLY A 277 -3.66 -14.17 2.85
CA GLY A 277 -2.71 -13.11 2.48
C GLY A 277 -1.39 -13.66 1.94
N LEU A 278 -0.85 -14.71 2.57
CA LEU A 278 0.36 -15.38 2.08
C LEU A 278 0.13 -16.08 0.74
N LEU A 279 -1.01 -16.74 0.52
CA LEU A 279 -1.34 -17.36 -0.77
C LEU A 279 -1.46 -16.32 -1.88
N LEU A 280 -2.10 -15.19 -1.61
CA LEU A 280 -2.18 -14.05 -2.54
C LEU A 280 -0.79 -13.53 -2.90
N ALA A 281 0.12 -13.43 -1.93
CA ALA A 281 1.49 -12.98 -2.17
C ALA A 281 2.35 -13.95 -3.01
N HIS A 282 1.96 -15.23 -3.08
CA HIS A 282 2.63 -16.25 -3.90
C HIS A 282 1.92 -16.52 -5.24
N ASP A 283 0.84 -15.80 -5.55
CA ASP A 283 0.17 -15.91 -6.85
C ASP A 283 1.00 -15.21 -7.92
N VAL A 284 2.02 -15.92 -8.42
CA VAL A 284 2.97 -15.41 -9.41
C VAL A 284 2.64 -16.04 -10.76
N HIS A 285 2.26 -15.21 -11.72
CA HIS A 285 2.07 -15.64 -13.10
C HIS A 285 3.39 -15.59 -13.85
N ALA A 286 3.78 -16.68 -14.51
CA ALA A 286 4.87 -16.68 -15.48
C ALA A 286 4.30 -17.15 -16.81
N HIS A 287 4.15 -16.23 -17.76
CA HIS A 287 3.73 -16.54 -19.12
C HIS A 287 4.68 -15.89 -20.12
N PRO A 288 4.91 -16.53 -21.29
CA PRO A 288 5.65 -15.91 -22.38
C PRO A 288 4.88 -14.66 -22.80
N HIS A 289 5.60 -13.55 -22.94
CA HIS A 289 4.99 -12.32 -23.39
C HIS A 289 5.89 -11.53 -24.33
N VAL A 290 5.24 -10.75 -25.19
CA VAL A 290 5.88 -9.94 -26.23
C VAL A 290 5.96 -8.51 -25.74
N HIS A 291 7.14 -8.03 -25.38
CA HIS A 291 7.36 -6.61 -25.11
C HIS A 291 7.14 -5.82 -26.40
N GLU A 292 6.07 -5.02 -26.49
CA GLU A 292 5.93 -4.06 -27.58
C GLU A 292 6.98 -2.94 -27.44
N ALA A 293 7.30 -2.27 -28.54
CA ALA A 293 8.34 -1.25 -28.55
C ALA A 293 7.93 -0.03 -27.71
N MET A 294 8.36 0.00 -26.44
CA MET A 294 8.05 1.07 -25.50
C MET A 294 9.27 1.97 -25.29
N ALA A 295 9.09 3.28 -25.52
CA ALA A 295 10.05 4.29 -25.10
C ALA A 295 9.77 4.65 -23.64
N HIS A 296 10.74 4.43 -22.77
CA HIS A 296 10.63 4.76 -21.35
C HIS A 296 11.99 5.10 -20.76
N ALA A 297 11.98 5.64 -19.55
CA ALA A 297 13.19 5.97 -18.81
C ALA A 297 13.13 5.30 -17.45
N HIS A 298 14.16 4.52 -17.13
CA HIS A 298 14.43 3.92 -15.83
C HIS A 298 15.93 3.68 -15.70
N ALA A 299 16.39 3.51 -14.46
CA ALA A 299 17.78 3.17 -14.19
C ALA A 299 18.03 1.72 -14.61
N HIS A 300 19.04 1.51 -15.44
CA HIS A 300 19.39 0.20 -15.95
C HIS A 300 20.90 0.05 -16.11
N ILE A 301 21.31 -1.19 -16.31
CA ILE A 301 22.66 -1.61 -16.71
C ILE A 301 22.46 -2.40 -18.01
N HIS A 302 23.45 -2.42 -18.89
CA HIS A 302 23.34 -3.12 -20.18
C HIS A 302 23.20 -4.64 -19.94
N ASP A 303 22.02 -5.17 -20.25
CA ASP A 303 21.71 -6.60 -20.22
C ASP A 303 20.99 -7.02 -21.53
N ALA A 304 20.33 -8.17 -21.54
CA ALA A 304 19.57 -8.63 -22.71
C ALA A 304 18.42 -7.68 -23.11
N HIS A 305 17.84 -6.96 -22.15
CA HIS A 305 16.74 -6.02 -22.36
C HIS A 305 17.25 -4.63 -22.73
N HIS A 306 18.40 -4.20 -22.22
CA HIS A 306 18.89 -2.82 -22.33
C HIS A 306 19.99 -2.65 -23.39
N ARG A 307 19.77 -3.15 -24.61
CA ARG A 307 20.69 -2.96 -25.75
C ARG A 307 20.34 -1.70 -26.54
N HIS A 308 21.06 -0.61 -26.28
CA HIS A 308 20.87 0.67 -26.94
C HIS A 308 22.21 1.42 -27.01
N THR A 309 22.36 2.27 -28.01
CA THR A 309 23.60 3.00 -28.30
C THR A 309 23.63 4.32 -27.54
N HIS A 310 24.73 4.57 -26.84
CA HIS A 310 25.00 5.87 -26.22
C HIS A 310 25.37 6.92 -27.27
N THR A 311 24.95 8.18 -27.05
CA THR A 311 25.55 9.32 -27.74
C THR A 311 27.00 9.51 -27.27
N PRO A 312 27.93 10.00 -28.12
CA PRO A 312 29.33 10.19 -27.74
C PRO A 312 29.45 11.10 -26.51
N GLY A 313 29.94 10.55 -25.38
CA GLY A 313 30.10 11.28 -24.11
C GLY A 313 29.36 10.67 -22.90
N GLU A 314 28.44 9.73 -23.11
CA GLU A 314 27.79 9.01 -22.00
C GLU A 314 28.60 7.78 -21.56
N PRO A 315 28.92 7.62 -20.26
CA PRO A 315 29.71 6.49 -19.77
C PRO A 315 28.92 5.18 -19.84
N ALA A 316 29.38 4.23 -20.67
CA ALA A 316 28.70 2.97 -20.96
C ALA A 316 28.71 1.94 -19.80
N ALA A 317 29.51 2.15 -18.74
CA ALA A 317 29.81 1.13 -17.74
C ALA A 317 29.19 1.37 -16.34
N THR A 318 28.36 2.40 -16.17
CA THR A 318 27.71 2.72 -14.89
C THR A 318 26.19 2.54 -14.97
N PRO A 319 25.50 2.19 -13.88
CA PRO A 319 24.04 2.24 -13.85
C PRO A 319 23.57 3.65 -14.23
N HIS A 320 22.79 3.76 -15.29
CA HIS A 320 22.33 5.04 -15.83
C HIS A 320 20.84 5.00 -16.14
N ALA A 321 20.22 6.17 -16.17
CA ALA A 321 18.80 6.33 -16.47
C ALA A 321 18.66 7.38 -17.57
N HIS A 322 18.05 6.99 -18.69
CA HIS A 322 17.69 7.91 -19.76
C HIS A 322 16.55 7.33 -20.57
N GLU A 323 15.96 8.15 -21.43
CA GLU A 323 14.91 7.71 -22.33
C GLU A 323 15.52 6.81 -23.40
N HIS A 324 15.12 5.53 -23.39
CA HIS A 324 15.58 4.55 -24.36
C HIS A 324 14.38 3.71 -24.82
N ARG A 325 14.53 3.11 -26.00
CA ARG A 325 13.48 2.35 -26.65
C ARG A 325 13.88 0.88 -26.69
N HIS A 326 13.08 0.04 -26.07
CA HIS A 326 13.26 -1.40 -26.19
C HIS A 326 12.77 -1.87 -27.57
N LYS A 327 13.54 -2.73 -28.22
CA LYS A 327 13.08 -3.47 -29.40
C LYS A 327 12.15 -4.60 -28.95
N PRO A 328 11.23 -5.07 -29.80
CA PRO A 328 10.37 -6.20 -29.46
C PRO A 328 11.21 -7.42 -29.06
N LEU A 329 10.93 -7.98 -27.88
CA LEU A 329 11.62 -9.15 -27.34
C LEU A 329 10.57 -10.12 -26.79
N VAL A 330 10.76 -11.41 -27.09
CA VAL A 330 9.92 -12.51 -26.57
C VAL A 330 10.74 -13.27 -25.53
N HIS A 331 10.27 -13.28 -24.29
CA HIS A 331 10.85 -14.08 -23.22
C HIS A 331 9.81 -14.43 -22.16
N ALA A 332 10.16 -15.36 -21.27
CA ALA A 332 9.34 -15.77 -20.15
C ALA A 332 10.09 -15.49 -18.84
N HIS A 333 9.45 -14.76 -17.93
CA HIS A 333 9.91 -14.59 -16.56
C HIS A 333 8.68 -14.43 -15.64
N PRO A 334 8.82 -14.57 -14.32
CA PRO A 334 7.77 -14.24 -13.36
C PRO A 334 7.26 -12.81 -13.59
N HIS A 335 5.95 -12.60 -13.69
CA HIS A 335 5.34 -11.28 -13.69
C HIS A 335 5.59 -10.65 -12.31
N ALA A 336 6.42 -9.61 -12.25
CA ALA A 336 6.20 -8.56 -11.28
C ALA A 336 5.06 -7.68 -11.83
N HIS A 337 4.21 -7.08 -10.99
CA HIS A 337 3.24 -6.07 -11.44
C HIS A 337 3.98 -4.81 -11.94
N ASP A 338 4.57 -4.90 -13.12
CA ASP A 338 5.30 -3.85 -13.81
C ASP A 338 4.50 -3.43 -15.06
N ILE A 339 4.61 -2.16 -15.43
CA ILE A 339 4.03 -1.57 -16.63
C ILE A 339 4.51 -2.32 -17.89
N HIS A 340 5.69 -2.94 -17.82
CA HIS A 340 6.27 -3.77 -18.88
C HIS A 340 5.49 -5.04 -19.21
N HIS A 341 4.53 -5.46 -18.38
CA HIS A 341 3.88 -6.78 -18.51
C HIS A 341 2.41 -6.77 -18.92
N ARG A 342 1.94 -5.69 -19.55
CA ARG A 342 0.57 -5.56 -20.06
C ARG A 342 0.49 -6.09 -21.48
N HIS A 343 0.28 -7.39 -21.62
CA HIS A 343 0.05 -8.02 -22.91
C HIS A 343 -1.41 -8.45 -23.02
N ARG A 344 -2.00 -8.26 -24.20
CA ARG A 344 -3.18 -9.03 -24.57
C ARG A 344 -2.71 -10.47 -24.81
N HIS A 345 -3.22 -11.40 -24.00
CA HIS A 345 -3.13 -12.83 -24.28
C HIS A 345 -4.00 -13.21 -25.47
#